data_AF-A0A0C9U742-F1
#
_entry.id   AF-A0A0C9U742-F1
#
_cell.length_a   1.000
_cell.length_b   1.000
_cell.length_c   1.000
_cell.angle_alpha   90.00
_cell.angle_beta   90.00
_cell.angle_gamma   90.00
#
_symmetry.space_group_name_H-M   'P 1'
#
loop_
_entity.id
_entity.type
_entity.pdbx_description
1 polymer ?
#
loop_
_entity_poly.entity_id
_entity_poly.type
_entity_poly.pdbx_seq_one_letter_code
_entity_poly.pdbx_strand_id
1 'polypeptide(L)'
;MQSLSSTQKNTILTRLDSGCSAHTIASTTSLNVSTIFIFHAKEHSDLQKSSGDHLSKLSPANVHHAIHFISTHRAENAVQVTKSLTNIINQPLHPNTVCQHLNKTGIKAVVKQKYPILSTRHYKAQLDFAYAHK
;
A
#
# COMPACT_ATOMS: atom_id res chain seq x y z
N MET A 1 1.26 17.94 -27.66
CA MET A 1 1.45 16.88 -28.68
C MET A 1 0.73 17.31 -29.93
N GLN A 2 1.36 17.23 -31.09
CA GLN A 2 0.67 17.50 -32.36
C GLN A 2 -0.40 16.42 -32.56
N SER A 3 -1.62 16.83 -32.93
CA SER A 3 -2.70 15.89 -33.22
C SER A 3 -2.37 15.11 -34.47
N LEU A 4 -2.42 13.77 -34.39
CA LEU A 4 -2.30 12.91 -35.57
C LEU A 4 -3.48 13.15 -36.51
N SER A 5 -3.22 13.18 -37.81
CA SER A 5 -4.27 13.20 -38.82
C SER A 5 -5.03 11.87 -38.83
N SER A 6 -6.27 11.86 -39.34
CA SER A 6 -7.06 10.62 -39.45
C SER A 6 -6.33 9.55 -40.27
N THR A 7 -5.69 9.95 -41.37
CA THR A 7 -4.89 9.07 -42.22
C THR A 7 -3.72 8.46 -41.45
N GLN A 8 -3.01 9.25 -40.64
CA GLN A 8 -1.91 8.73 -39.82
C GLN A 8 -2.41 7.71 -38.80
N LYS A 9 -3.54 7.98 -38.13
CA LYS A 9 -4.15 7.04 -37.17
C LYS A 9 -4.51 5.71 -37.81
N ASN A 10 -5.17 5.74 -38.97
CA ASN A 10 -5.59 4.51 -39.68
C ASN A 10 -4.38 3.69 -40.17
N THR A 11 -3.33 4.35 -40.66
CA THR A 11 -2.08 3.67 -41.07
C THR A 11 -1.37 3.02 -39.89
N ILE A 12 -1.40 3.66 -38.70
CA ILE A 12 -0.82 3.09 -37.49
C ILE A 12 -1.64 1.88 -37.01
N LEU A 13 -2.97 2.01 -36.92
CA LEU A 13 -3.87 0.91 -36.53
C LEU A 13 -3.71 -0.31 -37.43
N THR A 14 -3.84 -0.14 -38.74
CA THR A 14 -3.71 -1.25 -39.71
C THR A 14 -2.36 -1.96 -39.62
N ARG A 15 -1.27 -1.22 -39.35
CA ARG A 15 0.06 -1.82 -39.16
C ARG A 15 0.19 -2.55 -37.83
N LEU A 16 -0.37 -2.01 -36.76
CA LEU A 16 -0.39 -2.68 -35.45
C LEU A 16 -1.22 -3.96 -35.52
N ASP A 17 -2.39 -3.94 -36.19
CA ASP A 17 -3.24 -5.12 -36.42
C ASP A 17 -2.52 -6.18 -37.27
N SER A 18 -1.65 -5.76 -38.19
CA SER A 18 -0.78 -6.66 -38.96
C SER A 18 0.42 -7.22 -38.18
N GLY A 19 0.58 -6.86 -36.90
CA GLY A 19 1.66 -7.34 -36.02
C GLY A 19 3.00 -6.62 -36.18
N CYS A 20 3.05 -5.47 -36.86
CA CYS A 20 4.28 -4.69 -37.02
C CYS A 20 4.70 -4.04 -35.70
N SER A 21 6.02 -3.99 -35.42
CA SER A 21 6.53 -3.34 -34.22
C SER A 21 6.45 -1.81 -34.32
N ALA A 22 6.28 -1.12 -33.18
CA ALA A 22 6.25 0.35 -33.15
C ALA A 22 7.51 1.00 -33.76
N HIS A 23 8.68 0.34 -33.68
CA HIS A 23 9.91 0.79 -34.33
C HIS A 23 9.81 0.74 -35.86
N THR A 24 9.30 -0.36 -36.42
CA THR A 24 9.11 -0.45 -37.89
C THR A 24 8.09 0.55 -38.42
N ILE A 25 7.05 0.84 -37.63
CA ILE A 25 6.06 1.87 -37.97
C ILE A 25 6.70 3.26 -37.92
N ALA A 26 7.50 3.56 -36.88
CA ALA A 26 8.20 4.84 -36.76
C ALA A 26 9.13 5.11 -37.95
N SER A 27 9.89 4.10 -38.39
CA SER A 27 10.79 4.20 -39.56
C SER A 27 10.06 4.53 -40.86
N THR A 28 8.76 4.23 -40.96
CA THR A 28 7.99 4.36 -42.20
C THR A 28 6.99 5.51 -42.20
N THR A 29 6.55 5.99 -41.02
CA THR A 29 5.60 7.12 -40.90
C THR A 29 6.23 8.41 -40.39
N SER A 30 7.55 8.42 -40.13
CA SER A 30 8.28 9.56 -39.55
C SER A 30 7.70 10.03 -38.21
N LEU A 31 7.01 9.13 -37.50
CA LEU A 31 6.45 9.36 -36.17
C LEU A 31 7.41 8.83 -35.12
N ASN A 32 7.41 9.47 -33.94
CA ASN A 32 8.14 8.95 -32.80
C ASN A 32 7.49 7.65 -32.31
N VAL A 33 8.32 6.65 -31.97
CA VAL A 33 7.93 5.39 -31.33
C VAL A 33 7.03 5.65 -30.11
N SER A 34 7.35 6.63 -29.28
CA SER A 34 6.54 6.99 -28.11
C SER A 34 5.13 7.43 -28.48
N THR A 35 4.97 8.15 -29.58
CA THR A 35 3.66 8.59 -30.08
C THR A 35 2.82 7.38 -30.51
N ILE A 36 3.43 6.42 -31.21
CA ILE A 36 2.78 5.17 -31.63
C ILE A 36 2.39 4.33 -30.40
N PHE A 37 3.26 4.23 -29.39
CA PHE A 37 3.00 3.47 -28.17
C PHE A 37 1.85 4.07 -27.34
N ILE A 38 1.83 5.39 -27.17
CA ILE A 38 0.75 6.11 -26.48
C ILE A 38 -0.57 5.96 -27.27
N PHE A 39 -0.51 6.03 -28.60
CA PHE A 39 -1.69 5.84 -29.44
C PHE A 39 -2.24 4.41 -29.32
N HIS A 40 -1.38 3.40 -29.45
CA HIS A 40 -1.75 1.99 -29.26
C HIS A 40 -2.35 1.73 -27.87
N ALA A 41 -1.76 2.27 -26.81
CA ALA A 41 -2.30 2.14 -25.45
C ALA A 41 -3.65 2.84 -25.23
N LYS A 42 -3.98 3.86 -26.03
CA LYS A 42 -5.27 4.57 -25.99
C LYS A 42 -6.35 3.83 -26.76
N GLU A 43 -6.05 3.36 -27.97
CA GLU A 43 -6.99 2.63 -28.81
C GLU A 43 -7.27 1.23 -28.24
N HIS A 44 -6.29 0.62 -27.57
CA HIS A 44 -6.43 -0.65 -26.89
C HIS A 44 -6.37 -0.48 -25.37
N SER A 45 -7.22 0.40 -24.82
CA SER A 45 -7.37 0.56 -23.37
C SER A 45 -7.86 -0.72 -22.67
N ASP A 46 -8.53 -1.59 -23.42
CA ASP A 46 -9.12 -2.84 -22.92
C ASP A 46 -8.09 -3.97 -22.82
N LEU A 47 -6.87 -3.76 -23.32
CA LEU A 47 -5.79 -4.74 -23.22
C LEU A 47 -5.40 -4.86 -21.74
N GLN A 48 -5.76 -6.00 -21.15
CA GLN A 48 -5.52 -6.32 -19.75
C GLN A 48 -4.03 -6.16 -19.46
N LYS A 49 -3.68 -5.10 -18.71
CA LYS A 49 -2.31 -4.92 -18.21
C LYS A 49 -2.00 -6.10 -17.31
N SER A 50 -0.81 -6.67 -17.43
CA SER A 50 -0.34 -7.62 -16.42
C SER A 50 -0.39 -6.92 -15.07
N SER A 51 -1.15 -7.48 -14.12
CA SER A 51 -1.04 -7.06 -12.74
C SER A 51 0.37 -7.43 -12.32
N GLY A 52 1.23 -6.44 -12.15
CA GLY A 52 2.56 -6.63 -11.57
C GLY A 52 2.40 -6.96 -10.10
N ASP A 53 1.89 -8.14 -9.78
CA ASP A 53 1.61 -8.54 -8.42
C ASP A 53 2.93 -8.93 -7.75
N HIS A 54 3.38 -8.08 -6.83
CA HIS A 54 4.39 -8.45 -5.86
C HIS A 54 3.71 -9.23 -4.73
N LEU A 55 4.01 -10.53 -4.60
CA LEU A 55 3.53 -11.36 -3.49
C LEU A 55 3.94 -10.73 -2.15
N SER A 56 2.96 -10.43 -1.29
CA SER A 56 3.26 -9.91 0.05
C SER A 56 3.95 -10.99 0.89
N LYS A 57 4.99 -10.59 1.65
CA LYS A 57 5.64 -11.46 2.64
C LYS A 57 4.71 -11.87 3.78
N LEU A 58 3.62 -11.12 4.01
CA LEU A 58 2.65 -11.41 5.05
C LEU A 58 1.32 -11.82 4.43
N SER A 59 0.88 -13.03 4.77
CA SER A 59 -0.48 -13.49 4.52
C SER A 59 -1.49 -12.67 5.36
N PRO A 60 -2.75 -12.52 4.90
CA PRO A 60 -3.83 -11.96 5.70
C PRO A 60 -3.95 -12.60 7.09
N ALA A 61 -3.72 -13.92 7.21
CA ALA A 61 -3.74 -14.63 8.49
C ALA A 61 -2.67 -14.11 9.47
N ASN A 62 -1.46 -13.82 8.95
CA ASN A 62 -0.37 -13.27 9.77
C ASN A 62 -0.71 -11.86 10.27
N VAL A 63 -1.39 -11.06 9.45
CA VAL A 63 -1.86 -9.72 9.83
C VAL A 63 -2.94 -9.81 10.90
N HIS A 64 -3.91 -10.71 10.76
CA HIS A 64 -4.91 -10.96 11.80
C HIS A 64 -4.30 -11.44 13.11
N HIS A 65 -3.32 -12.35 13.06
CA HIS A 65 -2.60 -12.80 14.24
C HIS A 65 -1.87 -11.64 14.93
N ALA A 66 -1.20 -10.77 14.16
CA ALA A 66 -0.55 -9.57 14.69
C ALA A 66 -1.54 -8.63 15.41
N ILE A 67 -2.71 -8.38 14.81
CA ILE A 67 -3.77 -7.58 15.41
C ILE A 67 -4.20 -8.20 16.74
N HIS A 68 -4.54 -9.49 16.74
CA HIS A 68 -4.95 -10.21 17.95
C HIS A 68 -3.88 -10.15 19.05
N PHE A 69 -2.60 -10.28 18.68
CA PHE A 69 -1.48 -10.22 19.61
C PHE A 69 -1.36 -8.87 20.30
N ILE A 70 -1.62 -7.78 19.57
CA ILE A 70 -1.66 -6.41 20.12
C ILE A 70 -2.93 -6.22 20.98
N SER A 71 -4.10 -6.64 20.48
CA SER A 71 -5.38 -6.48 21.18
C SER A 71 -5.44 -7.24 22.50
N THR A 72 -4.73 -8.36 22.60
CA THR A 72 -4.60 -9.14 23.84
C THR A 72 -3.46 -8.67 24.74
N HIS A 73 -2.85 -7.52 24.45
CA HIS A 73 -1.71 -6.96 25.19
C HIS A 73 -0.50 -7.92 25.31
N ARG A 74 -0.37 -8.89 24.39
CA ARG A 74 0.76 -9.84 24.36
C ARG A 74 1.98 -9.25 23.65
N ALA A 75 1.80 -8.17 22.89
CA ALA A 75 2.87 -7.35 22.38
C ALA A 75 2.53 -5.86 22.50
N GLU A 76 3.51 -5.08 22.97
CA GLU A 76 3.40 -3.64 23.12
C GLU A 76 3.81 -2.88 21.86
N ASN A 77 4.64 -3.49 21.01
CA ASN A 77 5.19 -2.83 19.83
C ASN A 77 5.34 -3.78 18.64
N ALA A 78 5.47 -3.19 17.45
CA ALA A 78 5.62 -3.93 16.21
C ALA A 78 6.91 -4.78 16.17
N VAL A 79 7.94 -4.42 16.93
CA VAL A 79 9.20 -5.21 17.01
C VAL A 79 8.95 -6.55 17.69
N GLN A 80 8.21 -6.57 18.80
CA GLN A 80 7.81 -7.80 19.49
C GLN A 80 6.94 -8.68 18.58
N VAL A 81 5.94 -8.07 17.93
CA VAL A 81 5.10 -8.78 16.93
C VAL A 81 5.95 -9.39 15.82
N THR A 82 6.95 -8.66 15.33
CA THR A 82 7.85 -9.12 14.26
C THR A 82 8.66 -10.33 14.69
N LYS A 83 9.19 -10.33 15.93
CA LYS A 83 9.91 -11.48 16.48
C LYS A 83 9.00 -12.71 16.53
N SER A 84 7.77 -12.55 17.05
CA SER A 84 6.79 -13.65 17.09
C SER A 84 6.42 -14.17 15.71
N LEU A 85 6.18 -13.29 14.73
CA LEU A 85 5.85 -13.69 13.36
C LEU A 85 7.03 -14.34 12.63
N THR A 86 8.25 -13.85 12.84
CA THR A 86 9.48 -14.45 12.28
C THR A 86 9.62 -15.90 12.71
N ASN A 87 9.31 -16.20 13.99
CA ASN A 87 9.34 -17.57 14.52
C ASN A 87 8.22 -18.46 13.95
N ILE A 88 7.03 -17.91 13.70
CA ILE A 88 5.90 -18.67 13.14
C ILE A 88 6.12 -18.97 11.65
N ILE A 89 6.60 -17.98 10.90
CA ILE A 89 6.77 -18.06 9.43
C ILE A 89 8.10 -18.73 9.06
N ASN A 90 9.04 -18.83 10.01
CA ASN A 90 10.41 -19.30 9.80
C ASN A 90 11.15 -18.51 8.71
N GLN A 91 10.85 -17.22 8.58
CA GLN A 91 11.50 -16.32 7.63
C GLN A 91 11.77 -14.95 8.26
N PRO A 92 12.92 -14.33 7.96
CA PRO A 92 13.25 -13.03 8.52
C PRO A 92 12.29 -11.95 8.02
N LEU A 93 11.65 -11.26 8.96
CA LEU A 93 10.75 -10.15 8.70
C LEU A 93 11.33 -8.84 9.22
N HIS A 94 11.19 -7.79 8.42
CA HIS A 94 11.55 -6.45 8.84
C HIS A 94 10.39 -5.80 9.61
N PRO A 95 10.62 -5.14 10.76
CA PRO A 95 9.56 -4.52 11.54
C PRO A 95 8.67 -3.54 10.76
N ASN A 96 9.27 -2.75 9.86
CA ASN A 96 8.52 -1.84 8.99
C ASN A 96 7.48 -2.55 8.12
N THR A 97 7.72 -3.79 7.69
CA THR A 97 6.74 -4.57 6.91
C THR A 97 5.48 -4.84 7.74
N VAL A 98 5.65 -5.19 9.02
CA VAL A 98 4.54 -5.37 9.96
C VAL A 98 3.82 -4.05 10.21
N CYS A 99 4.56 -2.97 10.47
CA CYS A 99 3.97 -1.63 10.65
C CYS A 99 3.14 -1.18 9.44
N GLN A 100 3.61 -1.39 8.21
CA GLN A 100 2.88 -1.03 7.00
C GLN A 100 1.55 -1.78 6.90
N HIS A 101 1.53 -3.08 7.22
CA HIS A 101 0.29 -3.87 7.20
C HIS A 101 -0.67 -3.44 8.32
N LEU A 102 -0.16 -3.20 9.53
CA LEU A 102 -0.98 -2.69 10.64
C LEU A 102 -1.59 -1.33 10.31
N ASN A 103 -0.81 -0.42 9.71
CA ASN A 103 -1.29 0.89 9.28
C ASN A 103 -2.40 0.79 8.23
N LYS A 104 -2.30 -0.16 7.28
CA LYS A 104 -3.35 -0.45 6.29
C LYS A 104 -4.65 -0.93 6.95
N THR A 105 -4.53 -1.67 8.06
CA THR A 105 -5.69 -2.12 8.86
C THR A 105 -6.24 -1.07 9.82
N GLY A 106 -5.67 0.13 9.84
CA GLY A 106 -6.12 1.23 10.71
C GLY A 106 -5.49 1.24 12.11
N ILE A 107 -4.66 0.26 12.46
CA ILE A 107 -3.88 0.28 13.70
C ILE A 107 -2.68 1.20 13.51
N LYS A 108 -2.78 2.39 14.09
CA LYS A 108 -1.74 3.42 14.04
C LYS A 108 -1.26 3.73 15.44
N ALA A 109 0.02 4.09 15.57
CA ALA A 109 0.53 4.65 16.80
C ALA A 109 -0.18 5.99 17.06
N VAL A 110 -0.86 6.10 18.21
CA VAL A 110 -1.49 7.35 18.66
C VAL A 110 -0.61 7.95 19.75
N VAL A 111 -0.18 9.18 19.53
CA VAL A 111 0.49 9.95 20.58
C VAL A 111 -0.56 10.24 21.64
N LYS A 112 -0.36 9.68 22.84
CA LYS A 112 -1.24 9.99 23.98
C LYS A 112 -1.09 11.48 24.29
N GLN A 113 -2.22 12.19 24.33
CA GLN A 113 -2.24 13.55 24.82
C GLN A 113 -1.79 13.56 26.28
N LYS A 114 -0.80 14.41 26.59
CA LYS A 114 -0.31 14.57 27.95
C LYS A 114 -1.38 15.32 28.75
N TYR A 115 -1.97 14.66 29.74
CA TYR A 115 -2.82 15.32 30.72
C TYR A 115 -1.95 16.03 31.78
N PRO A 116 -2.43 17.14 32.38
CA PRO A 116 -1.73 17.76 33.49
C PRO A 116 -1.54 16.73 34.60
N ILE A 117 -0.32 16.66 35.14
CA ILE A 117 0.00 15.76 36.25
C ILE A 117 -0.78 16.26 37.46
N LEU A 118 -1.71 15.47 37.96
CA LEU A 118 -2.44 15.80 39.18
C LEU A 118 -1.44 15.89 40.34
N SER A 119 -1.43 17.03 41.03
CA SER A 119 -0.69 17.15 42.27
C SER A 119 -1.24 16.16 43.31
N THR A 120 -0.42 15.80 44.29
CA THR A 120 -0.80 14.90 45.39
C THR A 120 -2.09 15.35 46.10
N ARG A 121 -2.35 16.67 46.15
CA ARG A 121 -3.57 17.25 46.71
C ARG A 121 -4.81 16.82 45.91
N HIS A 122 -4.75 16.84 44.59
CA HIS A 122 -5.86 16.44 43.73
C HIS A 122 -6.14 14.94 43.79
N TYR A 123 -5.10 14.11 43.88
CA TYR A 123 -5.24 12.67 44.08
C TYR A 123 -5.97 12.33 45.38
N LYS A 124 -5.61 12.98 46.50
CA LYS A 124 -6.30 12.78 47.79
C LYS A 124 -7.77 13.20 47.71
N ALA A 125 -8.05 14.40 47.17
CA ALA A 125 -9.41 14.88 47.03
C ALA A 125 -10.31 13.95 46.19
N GLN A 126 -9.77 13.36 45.12
CA GLN A 126 -10.50 12.36 44.32
C GLN A 126 -10.75 11.05 45.08
N LEU A 127 -9.76 10.57 45.84
CA LEU A 127 -9.92 9.39 46.69
C LEU A 127 -10.97 9.62 47.78
N ASP A 128 -10.89 10.75 48.49
CA ASP A 128 -11.82 11.13 49.55
C ASP A 128 -13.26 11.24 48.99
N PHE A 129 -13.43 11.83 47.81
CA PHE A 129 -14.72 11.90 47.13
C PHE A 129 -15.25 10.49 46.78
N ALA A 130 -14.41 9.62 46.23
CA ALA A 130 -14.80 8.26 45.88
C ALA A 130 -15.21 7.43 47.12
N TYR A 131 -14.55 7.64 48.27
CA TYR A 131 -14.93 7.01 49.54
C TYR A 131 -16.22 7.58 50.13
N ALA A 132 -16.45 8.89 50.00
CA ALA A 132 -17.65 9.54 50.54
C ALA A 132 -18.94 9.19 49.78
N HIS A 133 -18.84 8.75 48.53
CA HIS A 133 -19.96 8.42 47.64
C HIS A 133 -20.02 6.93 47.26
N LYS A 134 -19.42 6.07 48.07
CA LYS A 134 -19.46 4.61 47.93
C LYS A 134 -20.63 4.03 48.72
#